data_AF-A0A960SRP7-F1
#
_entry.id   AF-A0A960SRP7-F1
#
_cell.length_a   1.000
_cell.length_b   1.000
_cell.length_c   1.000
_cell.angle_alpha   90.00
_cell.angle_beta   90.00
_cell.angle_gamma   90.00
#
_symmetry.space_group_name_H-M   'P 1'
#
loop_
_entity.id
_entity.type
_entity.pdbx_description
1 polymer ?
#
loop_
_entity_poly.entity_id
_entity_poly.type
_entity_poly.pdbx_seq_one_letter_code
_entity_poly.pdbx_strand_id
1 'polypeptide(L)'
;MLGYIAGKPGAFTSKDHNFLPGETVAKQLIVINNSRAGRSCHCQWRLDLPEQVTGETRITIPTGQQVRVPIEVSLPTTLPSGTYELGAKFTFNGGPVQENRFTLYALPPLPTASSASPRTPIRPPKAGKGVGPAQASALLFDPKGETTALLGRLGVPAEPVEAQGVPSDHDLLILGKQAITLEGRLPELAAVRDGLKVIIFEQTGEVLEKRLGFRVAEYGLRQVWPRIASHPALAGLDTDHLRDWRGEATTLPPRLEYKLDPKFYGAPTVDWSGIPVTRLWRCGNRGNVASALIEKPAFGDFLPILDGGFSLQYSPLLEYREGRGMVLFCQLDVTGRTESDPAADRLVRNLLDYVANWKPPTRRNACYAGEAAGRQALEAGGVRLVDPFAGNQWDTHTVLILGPGADRELADRKSLIQDGLKGGGHLLALGLEQAEIENLLAIPVPMR
;
A
#
# COMPACT_ATOMS: atom_id res chain seq x y z
N MET A 1 -27.76 -15.40 25.12
CA MET A 1 -26.97 -14.26 25.66
C MET A 1 -25.75 -14.10 24.78
N LEU A 2 -25.32 -12.86 24.55
CA LEU A 2 -24.06 -12.57 23.84
C LEU A 2 -23.36 -11.42 24.56
N GLY A 3 -22.10 -11.61 24.94
CA GLY A 3 -21.21 -10.55 25.42
C GLY A 3 -19.99 -10.45 24.50
N TYR A 4 -19.60 -9.25 24.08
CA TYR A 4 -18.41 -9.05 23.26
C TYR A 4 -17.81 -7.64 23.43
N ILE A 5 -16.54 -7.50 23.04
CA ILE A 5 -15.85 -6.21 22.96
C ILE A 5 -16.20 -5.57 21.61
N ALA A 6 -16.81 -4.38 21.68
CA ALA A 6 -17.19 -3.56 20.54
C ALA A 6 -16.30 -2.32 20.45
N GLY A 7 -16.46 -1.57 19.36
CA GLY A 7 -15.80 -0.28 19.15
C GLY A 7 -16.21 0.78 20.17
N LYS A 8 -15.69 2.00 20.06
CA LYS A 8 -16.02 3.12 20.97
C LYS A 8 -17.52 3.48 20.98
N PRO A 9 -18.05 4.14 22.04
CA PRO A 9 -19.49 4.46 22.18
C PRO A 9 -20.14 5.09 20.93
N GLY A 10 -19.49 6.07 20.31
CA GLY A 10 -19.97 6.75 19.10
C GLY A 10 -19.94 5.89 17.82
N ALA A 11 -19.23 4.76 17.83
CA ALA A 11 -19.05 3.88 16.68
C ALA A 11 -18.84 2.43 17.12
N PHE A 12 -19.88 1.77 17.62
CA PHE A 12 -19.76 0.42 18.20
C PHE A 12 -19.26 -0.67 17.21
N THR A 13 -19.37 -0.44 15.90
CA THR A 13 -18.82 -1.33 14.87
C THR A 13 -17.35 -1.08 14.54
N SER A 14 -16.76 0.00 15.07
CA SER A 14 -15.35 0.33 14.81
C SER A 14 -14.41 -0.76 15.32
N LYS A 15 -13.34 -0.97 14.56
CA LYS A 15 -12.30 -1.95 14.86
C LYS A 15 -10.95 -1.27 15.09
N ASP A 16 -10.95 0.01 15.48
CA ASP A 16 -9.77 0.82 15.82
C ASP A 16 -8.76 0.02 16.66
N HIS A 17 -7.58 -0.26 16.12
CA HIS A 17 -6.58 -1.12 16.75
C HIS A 17 -5.16 -0.57 16.69
N ASN A 18 -4.89 0.45 15.86
CA ASN A 18 -3.58 1.10 15.78
C ASN A 18 -3.54 2.32 16.71
N PHE A 19 -2.58 2.34 17.63
CA PHE A 19 -2.41 3.40 18.61
C PHE A 19 -0.94 3.83 18.71
N LEU A 20 -0.72 5.07 19.13
CA LEU A 20 0.56 5.56 19.60
C LEU A 20 0.61 5.55 21.14
N PRO A 21 1.80 5.45 21.74
CA PRO A 21 1.99 5.73 23.16
C PRO A 21 1.39 7.09 23.54
N GLY A 22 0.71 7.17 24.69
CA GLY A 22 0.02 8.38 25.15
C GLY A 22 -1.41 8.57 24.63
N GLU A 23 -1.87 7.79 23.64
CA GLU A 23 -3.26 7.86 23.18
C GLU A 23 -4.24 7.13 24.11
N THR A 24 -5.53 7.44 24.00
CA THR A 24 -6.59 6.75 24.72
C THR A 24 -7.23 5.67 23.85
N VAL A 25 -7.26 4.44 24.36
CA VAL A 25 -8.06 3.35 23.80
C VAL A 25 -9.49 3.48 24.31
N ALA A 26 -10.44 3.71 23.40
CA ALA A 26 -11.87 3.73 23.69
C ALA A 26 -12.57 2.52 23.06
N LYS A 27 -13.21 1.70 23.89
CA LYS A 27 -13.99 0.50 23.52
C LYS A 27 -15.26 0.43 24.35
N GLN A 28 -16.07 -0.59 24.14
CA GLN A 28 -17.17 -0.88 25.04
C GLN A 28 -17.45 -2.38 25.09
N LEU A 29 -17.93 -2.87 26.22
CA LEU A 29 -18.55 -4.19 26.29
C LEU A 29 -20.02 -4.07 25.92
N ILE A 30 -20.48 -4.88 24.97
CA ILE A 30 -21.91 -4.96 24.63
C ILE A 30 -22.44 -6.31 25.05
N VAL A 31 -23.48 -6.28 25.88
CA VAL A 31 -24.15 -7.49 26.38
C VAL A 31 -25.61 -7.47 25.95
N ILE A 32 -26.02 -8.50 25.23
CA ILE A 32 -27.35 -8.64 24.61
C ILE A 32 -28.12 -9.79 25.26
N ASN A 33 -29.36 -9.50 25.69
CA ASN A 33 -30.26 -10.49 26.25
C ASN A 33 -31.40 -10.87 25.28
N ASN A 34 -31.17 -11.92 24.50
CA ASN A 34 -32.22 -12.55 23.66
C ASN A 34 -32.96 -13.70 24.38
N SER A 35 -32.88 -13.80 25.71
CA SER A 35 -33.66 -14.79 26.47
C SER A 35 -35.01 -14.23 26.88
N ARG A 36 -35.94 -15.08 27.34
CA ARG A 36 -37.30 -14.69 27.76
C ARG A 36 -37.40 -14.09 29.17
N ALA A 37 -36.29 -13.98 29.89
CA ALA A 37 -36.25 -13.45 31.25
C ALA A 37 -35.13 -12.42 31.40
N GLY A 38 -35.27 -11.52 32.39
CA GLY A 38 -34.16 -10.67 32.81
C GLY A 38 -32.95 -11.50 33.25
N ARG A 39 -31.75 -11.08 32.85
CA ARG A 39 -30.49 -11.77 33.17
C ARG A 39 -29.50 -10.79 33.78
N SER A 40 -28.75 -11.25 34.77
CA SER A 40 -27.60 -10.52 35.29
C SER A 40 -26.31 -11.07 34.69
N CYS A 41 -25.34 -10.20 34.45
CA CYS A 41 -24.03 -10.54 33.94
C CYS A 41 -22.94 -9.83 34.76
N HIS A 42 -21.94 -10.58 35.20
CA HIS A 42 -20.69 -10.03 35.71
C HIS A 42 -19.70 -9.93 34.55
N CYS A 43 -19.38 -8.71 34.16
CA CYS A 43 -18.43 -8.41 33.11
C CYS A 43 -17.09 -8.06 33.74
N GLN A 44 -16.03 -8.76 33.34
CA GLN A 44 -14.67 -8.47 33.77
C GLN A 44 -13.82 -8.26 32.51
N TRP A 45 -12.92 -7.30 32.53
CA TRP A 45 -12.02 -7.05 31.41
C TRP A 45 -10.63 -6.70 31.91
N ARG A 46 -9.64 -6.93 31.05
CA ARG A 46 -8.25 -6.60 31.28
C ARG A 46 -7.58 -6.20 29.99
N LEU A 47 -6.71 -5.21 30.05
CA LEU A 47 -5.79 -4.86 28.97
C LEU A 47 -4.38 -5.24 29.40
N ASP A 48 -3.76 -6.15 28.66
CA ASP A 48 -2.48 -6.78 28.99
C ASP A 48 -1.27 -5.88 28.64
N LEU A 49 -1.24 -4.66 29.18
CA LEU A 49 -0.09 -3.74 29.16
C LEU A 49 1.03 -4.21 30.12
N PRO A 50 2.25 -3.63 30.08
CA PRO A 50 3.30 -3.94 31.04
C PRO A 50 2.86 -3.76 32.49
N GLU A 51 2.10 -2.71 32.76
CA GLU A 51 1.29 -2.57 33.98
C GLU A 51 -0.17 -2.83 33.61
N GLN A 52 -0.67 -4.00 33.99
CA GLN A 52 -2.00 -4.47 33.59
C GLN A 52 -3.10 -3.53 34.12
N VAL A 53 -4.03 -3.17 33.24
CA VAL A 53 -5.22 -2.39 33.61
C VAL A 53 -6.43 -3.30 33.56
N THR A 54 -7.26 -3.27 34.61
CA THR A 54 -8.44 -4.14 34.72
C THR A 54 -9.68 -3.34 35.09
N GLY A 55 -10.86 -3.86 34.75
CA GLY A 55 -12.12 -3.35 35.27
C GLY A 55 -13.18 -4.43 35.36
N GLU A 56 -14.16 -4.21 36.22
CA GLU A 56 -15.30 -5.09 36.36
C GLU A 56 -16.60 -4.32 36.59
N THR A 57 -17.70 -4.91 36.16
CA THR A 57 -19.03 -4.35 36.41
C THR A 57 -20.08 -5.45 36.47
N ARG A 58 -21.12 -5.24 37.27
CA ARG A 58 -22.30 -6.11 37.31
C ARG A 58 -23.48 -5.37 36.70
N ILE A 59 -24.10 -5.98 35.71
CA ILE A 59 -25.22 -5.41 34.96
C ILE A 59 -26.41 -6.34 35.00
N THR A 60 -27.61 -5.76 34.94
CA THR A 60 -28.86 -6.47 34.71
C THR A 60 -29.41 -6.04 33.37
N ILE A 61 -29.71 -7.01 32.51
CA ILE A 61 -30.20 -6.79 31.15
C ILE A 61 -31.63 -7.33 31.06
N PRO A 62 -32.64 -6.47 30.88
CA PRO A 62 -34.02 -6.91 30.64
C PRO A 62 -34.14 -7.78 29.37
N THR A 63 -35.23 -8.54 29.28
CA THR A 63 -35.59 -9.33 28.10
C THR A 63 -35.59 -8.45 26.84
N GLY A 64 -34.90 -8.87 25.78
CA GLY A 64 -34.86 -8.18 24.49
C GLY A 64 -34.02 -6.90 24.46
N GLN A 65 -33.29 -6.59 25.53
CA GLN A 65 -32.48 -5.37 25.66
C GLN A 65 -30.99 -5.65 25.53
N GLN A 66 -30.21 -4.58 25.39
CA GLN A 66 -28.76 -4.59 25.49
C GLN A 66 -28.28 -3.59 26.54
N VAL A 67 -27.13 -3.87 27.13
CA VAL A 67 -26.38 -2.90 27.95
C VAL A 67 -25.00 -2.69 27.33
N ARG A 68 -24.54 -1.44 27.36
CA ARG A 68 -23.24 -1.02 26.82
C ARG A 68 -22.41 -0.42 27.94
N VAL A 69 -21.23 -0.98 28.18
CA VAL A 69 -20.32 -0.55 29.25
C VAL A 69 -19.07 0.03 28.60
N PRO A 70 -18.81 1.35 28.67
CA PRO A 70 -17.62 1.94 28.07
C PRO A 70 -16.34 1.45 28.76
N ILE A 71 -15.28 1.31 27.98
CA ILE A 71 -13.90 1.07 28.43
C ILE A 71 -13.07 2.20 27.86
N GLU A 72 -12.40 2.94 28.73
CA GLU A 72 -11.43 3.98 28.35
C GLU A 72 -10.14 3.75 29.12
N VAL A 73 -9.04 3.58 28.39
CA VAL A 73 -7.71 3.36 28.96
C VAL A 73 -6.72 4.30 28.28
N SER A 74 -6.06 5.15 29.06
CA SER A 74 -4.96 5.98 28.58
C SER A 74 -3.67 5.16 28.52
N LEU A 75 -3.06 5.06 27.34
CA LEU A 75 -1.82 4.34 27.16
C LEU A 75 -0.65 5.14 27.75
N PRO A 76 0.32 4.50 28.43
CA PRO A 76 1.52 5.18 28.87
C PRO A 76 2.28 5.83 27.70
N THR A 77 2.84 7.01 27.90
CA THR A 77 3.68 7.69 26.89
C THR A 77 4.99 6.93 26.60
N THR A 78 5.42 6.08 27.53
CA THR A 78 6.60 5.21 27.42
C THR A 78 6.25 3.78 27.00
N LEU A 79 5.01 3.53 26.54
CA LEU A 79 4.59 2.19 26.15
C LEU A 79 5.48 1.68 25.00
N PRO A 80 6.11 0.50 25.14
CA PRO A 80 6.85 -0.10 24.04
C PRO A 80 5.97 -0.33 22.82
N SER A 81 6.55 -0.25 21.63
CA SER A 81 5.83 -0.70 20.43
C SER A 81 5.61 -2.21 20.49
N GLY A 82 4.43 -2.67 20.09
CA GLY A 82 4.12 -4.09 20.09
C GLY A 82 2.63 -4.38 20.11
N THR A 83 2.32 -5.64 20.35
CA THR A 83 0.96 -6.17 20.37
C THR A 83 0.46 -6.31 21.80
N TYR A 84 -0.76 -5.84 22.04
CA TYR A 84 -1.44 -5.88 23.34
C TYR A 84 -2.84 -6.48 23.17
N GLU A 85 -3.33 -7.20 24.19
CA GLU A 85 -4.64 -7.85 24.13
C GLU A 85 -5.60 -7.25 25.14
N LEU A 86 -6.78 -6.83 24.68
CA LEU A 86 -7.94 -6.53 25.51
C LEU A 86 -8.79 -7.80 25.62
N GLY A 87 -8.81 -8.41 26.80
CA GLY A 87 -9.64 -9.58 27.11
C GLY A 87 -10.88 -9.18 27.91
N ALA A 88 -12.02 -9.82 27.62
CA ALA A 88 -13.25 -9.67 28.39
C ALA A 88 -13.86 -11.04 28.69
N LYS A 89 -14.36 -11.19 29.92
CA LYS A 89 -15.05 -12.36 30.44
C LYS A 89 -16.45 -11.96 30.90
N PHE A 90 -17.45 -12.70 30.44
CA PHE A 90 -18.87 -12.46 30.72
C PHE A 90 -19.43 -13.67 31.45
N THR A 91 -19.75 -13.49 32.73
CA THR A 91 -20.33 -14.53 33.57
C THR A 91 -21.81 -14.25 33.77
N PHE A 92 -22.67 -15.00 33.08
CA PHE A 92 -24.13 -14.85 33.16
C PHE A 92 -24.72 -15.68 34.30
N ASN A 93 -25.68 -15.13 35.03
CA ASN A 93 -26.37 -15.91 36.06
C ASN A 93 -27.18 -17.05 35.42
N GLY A 94 -26.83 -18.30 35.76
CA GLY A 94 -27.45 -19.51 35.21
C GLY A 94 -27.16 -19.78 33.74
N GLY A 95 -26.08 -19.20 33.18
CA GLY A 95 -25.68 -19.39 31.78
C GLY A 95 -24.18 -19.68 31.63
N PRO A 96 -23.72 -20.01 30.41
CA PRO A 96 -22.31 -20.28 30.14
C PRO A 96 -21.47 -19.00 30.30
N VAL A 97 -20.21 -19.17 30.72
CA VAL A 97 -19.22 -18.09 30.64
C VAL A 97 -18.83 -17.87 29.18
N GLN A 98 -18.75 -16.62 28.75
CA GLN A 98 -18.23 -16.24 27.43
C GLN A 98 -16.96 -15.43 27.58
N GLU A 99 -16.03 -15.61 26.66
CA GLU A 99 -14.80 -14.83 26.58
C GLU A 99 -14.67 -14.20 25.20
N ASN A 100 -14.11 -13.00 25.15
CA ASN A 100 -13.81 -12.30 23.91
C ASN A 100 -12.48 -11.57 24.03
N ARG A 101 -11.74 -11.51 22.93
CA ARG A 101 -10.42 -10.88 22.87
C ARG A 101 -10.38 -9.91 21.70
N PHE A 102 -9.64 -8.82 21.87
CA PHE A 102 -9.43 -7.82 20.86
C PHE A 102 -7.96 -7.37 20.89
N THR A 103 -7.28 -7.52 19.76
CA THR A 103 -5.87 -7.14 19.64
C THR A 103 -5.70 -5.66 19.35
N LEU A 104 -4.75 -5.03 20.02
CA LEU A 104 -4.32 -3.64 19.82
C LEU A 104 -2.83 -3.65 19.46
N TYR A 105 -2.42 -2.66 18.68
CA TYR A 105 -1.04 -2.45 18.25
C TYR A 105 -0.59 -1.06 18.68
N ALA A 106 0.46 -1.00 19.49
CA ALA A 106 1.17 0.24 19.74
C ALA A 106 2.27 0.37 18.69
N LEU A 107 2.15 1.33 17.78
CA LEU A 107 3.20 1.64 16.82
C LEU A 107 4.24 2.56 17.47
N PRO A 108 5.52 2.46 17.08
CA PRO A 108 6.51 3.42 17.54
C PRO A 108 6.16 4.83 17.03
N PRO A 109 6.36 5.88 17.85
CA PRO A 109 6.20 7.26 17.41
C PRO A 109 7.00 7.54 16.14
N LEU A 110 6.47 8.41 15.28
CA LEU A 110 7.19 8.83 14.09
C LEU A 110 8.49 9.54 14.49
N PRO A 111 9.61 9.30 13.77
CA PRO A 111 10.83 10.06 13.98
C PRO A 111 10.54 11.56 13.85
N THR A 112 11.02 12.34 14.81
CA THR A 112 10.98 13.80 14.68
C THR A 112 12.07 14.23 13.71
N ALA A 113 11.89 15.35 13.02
CA ALA A 113 12.86 15.85 12.03
C ALA A 113 14.28 16.04 12.60
N SER A 114 14.42 16.17 13.93
CA SER A 114 15.70 16.31 14.64
C SER A 114 16.43 14.98 14.90
N SER A 115 15.73 13.84 14.90
CA SER A 115 16.31 12.51 15.21
C SER A 115 16.61 11.66 13.98
N ALA A 116 16.35 12.17 12.77
CA ALA A 116 16.70 11.46 11.54
C ALA A 116 18.23 11.52 11.34
N SER A 117 18.85 10.37 11.06
CA SER A 117 20.23 10.33 10.54
C SER A 117 20.38 11.32 9.39
N PRO A 118 21.56 11.94 9.18
CA PRO A 118 21.75 12.98 8.18
C PRO A 118 21.20 12.47 6.84
N ARG A 119 20.08 13.08 6.41
CA ARG A 119 19.46 12.79 5.12
C ARG A 119 20.56 13.01 4.10
N THR A 120 20.98 11.94 3.41
CA THR A 120 21.95 12.09 2.33
C THR A 120 21.33 13.10 1.37
N PRO A 121 21.95 14.27 1.14
CA PRO A 121 21.38 15.25 0.24
C PRO A 121 21.14 14.58 -1.10
N ILE A 122 19.97 14.85 -1.67
CA ILE A 122 19.68 14.58 -3.07
C ILE A 122 20.81 15.28 -3.84
N ARG A 123 21.71 14.49 -4.42
CA ARG A 123 23.01 14.92 -4.97
C ARG A 123 22.85 16.12 -5.93
N PRO A 124 23.68 17.18 -5.86
CA PRO A 124 23.99 17.98 -7.04
C PRO A 124 25.09 17.26 -7.86
N PRO A 125 24.96 17.20 -9.20
CA PRO A 125 25.95 17.94 -9.97
C PRO A 125 25.38 18.49 -11.28
N LYS A 126 25.30 19.81 -11.36
CA LYS A 126 25.90 20.49 -12.50
C LYS A 126 26.88 21.51 -11.94
N ALA A 127 28.14 21.41 -12.35
CA ALA A 127 29.18 22.36 -12.00
C ALA A 127 28.71 23.76 -12.45
N GLY A 128 28.58 24.69 -11.49
CA GLY A 128 28.19 26.06 -11.82
C GLY A 128 27.64 26.84 -10.62
N LYS A 129 28.58 27.38 -9.83
CA LYS A 129 28.43 28.44 -8.82
C LYS A 129 27.75 28.06 -7.50
N GLY A 130 28.44 28.40 -6.42
CA GLY A 130 28.17 27.93 -5.07
C GLY A 130 26.86 28.43 -4.47
N VAL A 131 26.10 27.48 -3.94
CA VAL A 131 25.10 27.66 -2.89
C VAL A 131 25.27 26.45 -1.96
N GLY A 132 25.20 26.66 -0.64
CA GLY A 132 25.36 25.62 0.38
C GLY A 132 24.32 24.49 0.26
N PRO A 133 24.37 23.45 1.12
CA PRO A 133 23.45 22.31 1.05
C PRO A 133 22.01 22.77 1.32
N ALA A 134 21.23 22.98 0.26
CA ALA A 134 19.80 23.21 0.34
C ALA A 134 19.11 21.88 0.69
N GLN A 135 18.30 21.87 1.74
CA GLN A 135 17.36 20.78 2.01
C GLN A 135 16.33 20.81 0.88
N ALA A 136 16.37 19.83 -0.02
CA ALA A 136 15.38 19.74 -1.09
C ALA A 136 13.98 19.52 -0.48
N SER A 137 13.10 20.49 -0.68
CA SER A 137 11.66 20.46 -0.39
C SER A 137 10.94 19.76 -1.55
N ALA A 138 9.89 19.01 -1.26
CA ALA A 138 9.04 18.44 -2.31
C ALA A 138 8.11 19.52 -2.86
N LEU A 139 7.82 19.51 -4.16
CA LEU A 139 6.76 20.36 -4.71
C LEU A 139 5.39 19.71 -4.47
N LEU A 140 4.37 20.50 -4.14
CA LEU A 140 3.03 20.03 -3.84
C LEU A 140 1.99 20.78 -4.67
N PHE A 141 1.26 20.04 -5.51
CA PHE A 141 0.04 20.51 -6.16
C PHE A 141 -1.17 19.91 -5.43
N ASP A 142 -1.82 20.72 -4.59
CA ASP A 142 -2.93 20.27 -3.72
C ASP A 142 -4.05 21.33 -3.63
N PRO A 143 -4.87 21.51 -4.69
CA PRO A 143 -5.91 22.53 -4.73
C PRO A 143 -6.93 22.49 -3.57
N LYS A 144 -7.10 21.34 -2.91
CA LYS A 144 -8.01 21.17 -1.77
C LYS A 144 -7.38 21.46 -0.41
N GLY A 145 -6.04 21.47 -0.32
CA GLY A 145 -5.30 21.73 0.92
C GLY A 145 -5.30 20.59 1.96
N GLU A 146 -6.02 19.49 1.74
CA GLU A 146 -6.05 18.37 2.71
C GLU A 146 -4.71 17.65 2.80
N THR A 147 -4.00 17.53 1.68
CA THR A 147 -2.67 16.92 1.65
C THR A 147 -1.64 17.84 2.30
N THR A 148 -1.78 19.15 2.08
CA THR A 148 -0.99 20.19 2.75
C THR A 148 -1.15 20.10 4.26
N ALA A 149 -2.38 19.95 4.76
CA ALA A 149 -2.65 19.75 6.19
C ALA A 149 -2.05 18.44 6.72
N LEU A 150 -2.15 17.34 5.95
CA LEU A 150 -1.52 16.06 6.28
C LEU A 150 0.00 16.20 6.41
N LEU A 151 0.68 16.76 5.40
CA LEU A 151 2.13 16.94 5.39
C LEU A 151 2.58 17.89 6.51
N GLY A 152 1.84 18.97 6.76
CA GLY A 152 2.10 19.89 7.87
C GLY A 152 2.01 19.22 9.24
N ARG A 153 0.96 18.41 9.47
CA ARG A 153 0.80 17.61 10.70
C ARG A 153 1.93 16.59 10.88
N LEU A 154 2.40 16.01 9.78
CA LEU A 154 3.57 15.13 9.77
C LEU A 154 4.88 15.92 9.79
N GLY A 155 4.92 17.25 9.80
CA GLY A 155 6.17 18.01 9.76
C GLY A 155 7.03 17.72 8.53
N VAL A 156 6.40 17.51 7.37
CA VAL A 156 7.04 17.35 6.06
C VAL A 156 6.96 18.71 5.35
N PRO A 157 8.10 19.37 5.07
CA PRO A 157 8.09 20.59 4.28
C PRO A 157 7.76 20.26 2.82
N ALA A 158 6.81 21.00 2.25
CA ALA A 158 6.47 20.94 0.84
C ALA A 158 6.16 22.35 0.32
N GLU A 159 6.71 22.67 -0.84
CA GLU A 159 6.53 23.94 -1.51
C GLU A 159 5.31 23.87 -2.44
N PRO A 160 4.32 24.77 -2.31
CA PRO A 160 3.18 24.77 -3.21
C PRO A 160 3.63 25.08 -4.64
N VAL A 161 3.07 24.36 -5.61
CA VAL A 161 3.27 24.63 -7.04
C VAL A 161 1.93 24.77 -7.74
N GLU A 162 1.89 25.60 -8.77
CA GLU A 162 0.73 25.74 -9.66
C GLU A 162 0.76 24.69 -10.78
N ALA A 163 -0.30 24.63 -11.59
CA ALA A 163 -0.41 23.73 -12.74
C ALA A 163 0.45 24.18 -13.96
N GLN A 164 1.77 24.23 -13.75
CA GLN A 164 2.79 24.68 -14.69
C GLN A 164 4.00 23.73 -14.71
N GLY A 165 5.05 24.09 -15.45
CA GLY A 165 6.26 23.26 -15.54
C GLY A 165 6.90 23.04 -14.17
N VAL A 166 7.46 21.86 -13.95
CA VAL A 166 8.22 21.51 -12.74
C VAL A 166 9.63 22.11 -12.86
N PRO A 167 10.07 22.96 -11.92
CA PRO A 167 11.44 23.50 -11.90
C PRO A 167 12.50 22.40 -11.93
N SER A 168 13.57 22.59 -12.71
CA SER A 168 14.60 21.56 -12.95
C SER A 168 15.49 21.24 -11.74
N ASP A 169 15.46 22.09 -10.72
CA ASP A 169 16.15 21.92 -9.43
C ASP A 169 15.37 21.05 -8.44
N HIS A 170 14.13 20.65 -8.78
CA HIS A 170 13.30 19.76 -7.99
C HIS A 170 13.17 18.39 -8.67
N ASP A 171 13.28 17.32 -7.88
CA ASP A 171 13.18 15.94 -8.36
C ASP A 171 12.00 15.16 -7.74
N LEU A 172 11.19 15.81 -6.90
CA LEU A 172 10.00 15.24 -6.28
C LEU A 172 8.80 16.18 -6.39
N LEU A 173 7.75 15.69 -7.06
CA LEU A 173 6.43 16.30 -7.14
C LEU A 173 5.40 15.44 -6.41
N ILE A 174 4.52 16.08 -5.63
CA ILE A 174 3.40 15.45 -4.95
C ILE A 174 2.12 16.03 -5.55
N LEU A 175 1.26 15.14 -6.06
CA LEU A 175 -0.11 15.47 -6.43
C LEU A 175 -1.02 15.05 -5.27
N GLY A 176 -1.65 16.03 -4.65
CA GLY A 176 -2.49 15.84 -3.48
C GLY A 176 -3.78 15.06 -3.76
N LYS A 177 -4.47 14.68 -2.68
CA LYS A 177 -5.77 14.03 -2.75
C LYS A 177 -6.75 14.86 -3.58
N GLN A 178 -7.35 14.22 -4.58
CA GLN A 178 -8.30 14.81 -5.53
C GLN A 178 -7.76 16.08 -6.22
N ALA A 179 -6.44 16.18 -6.37
CA ALA A 179 -5.80 17.27 -7.10
C ALA A 179 -6.00 17.15 -8.62
N ILE A 180 -6.20 15.92 -9.12
CA ILE A 180 -6.43 15.68 -10.53
C ILE A 180 -7.94 15.76 -10.79
N THR A 181 -8.34 16.60 -11.75
CA THR A 181 -9.73 16.68 -12.26
C THR A 181 -9.81 16.11 -13.67
N LEU A 182 -10.96 16.10 -14.37
CA LEU A 182 -11.01 15.60 -15.74
C LEU A 182 -10.38 16.58 -16.75
N GLU A 183 -10.67 17.87 -16.62
CA GLU A 183 -10.26 18.90 -17.58
C GLU A 183 -9.17 19.85 -17.05
N GLY A 184 -8.87 19.81 -15.74
CA GLY A 184 -7.96 20.75 -15.11
C GLY A 184 -6.51 20.56 -15.57
N ARG A 185 -5.74 21.64 -15.62
CA ARG A 185 -4.30 21.57 -15.90
C ARG A 185 -3.59 20.85 -14.75
N LEU A 186 -2.52 20.13 -15.08
CA LEU A 186 -1.61 19.51 -14.11
C LEU A 186 -0.19 20.05 -14.32
N PRO A 187 0.67 19.96 -13.30
CA PRO A 187 2.09 20.09 -13.50
C PRO A 187 2.60 19.12 -14.57
N GLU A 188 3.62 19.53 -15.32
CA GLU A 188 4.13 18.74 -16.45
C GLU A 188 4.85 17.46 -16.01
N LEU A 189 4.28 16.30 -16.34
CA LEU A 189 4.83 15.00 -15.94
C LEU A 189 5.82 14.39 -16.96
N ALA A 190 6.06 15.05 -18.11
CA ALA A 190 6.99 14.56 -19.12
C ALA A 190 8.42 14.37 -18.56
N ALA A 191 8.80 15.20 -17.57
CA ALA A 191 10.07 15.13 -16.87
C ALA A 191 10.28 13.84 -16.05
N VAL A 192 9.25 12.99 -15.86
CA VAL A 192 9.41 11.67 -15.22
C VAL A 192 10.44 10.83 -15.98
N ARG A 193 10.41 10.85 -17.32
CA ARG A 193 11.40 10.14 -18.16
C ARG A 193 12.84 10.56 -17.86
N ASP A 194 13.02 11.82 -17.48
CA ASP A 194 14.32 12.42 -17.21
C ASP A 194 14.76 12.33 -15.75
N GLY A 195 13.92 11.84 -14.84
CA GLY A 195 14.28 11.60 -13.44
C GLY A 195 13.33 12.19 -12.41
N LEU A 196 12.26 12.89 -12.80
CA LEU A 196 11.26 13.36 -11.85
C LEU A 196 10.58 12.17 -11.17
N LYS A 197 10.48 12.26 -9.85
CA LYS A 197 9.71 11.32 -9.02
C LYS A 197 8.38 11.97 -8.65
N VAL A 198 7.30 11.22 -8.75
CA VAL A 198 5.95 11.73 -8.51
C VAL A 198 5.24 10.85 -7.49
N ILE A 199 4.63 11.44 -6.47
CA ILE A 199 3.66 10.74 -5.62
C ILE A 199 2.28 11.27 -5.97
N ILE A 200 1.34 10.37 -6.25
CA ILE A 200 -0.05 10.70 -6.52
C ILE A 200 -0.89 10.11 -5.39
N PHE A 201 -1.41 10.98 -4.52
CA PHE A 201 -2.34 10.62 -3.46
C PHE A 201 -3.75 10.35 -4.01
N GLU A 202 -4.71 10.10 -3.13
CA GLU A 202 -6.00 9.50 -3.46
C GLU A 202 -6.78 10.30 -4.52
N GLN A 203 -7.18 9.67 -5.62
CA GLN A 203 -8.01 10.30 -6.64
C GLN A 203 -9.38 9.61 -6.71
N THR A 204 -10.36 10.25 -7.33
CA THR A 204 -11.67 9.62 -7.56
C THR A 204 -11.56 8.54 -8.64
N GLY A 205 -12.45 7.55 -8.61
CA GLY A 205 -12.45 6.50 -9.63
C GLY A 205 -12.69 7.07 -11.03
N GLU A 206 -13.51 8.11 -11.14
CA GLU A 206 -13.76 8.83 -12.40
C GLU A 206 -12.48 9.37 -13.05
N VAL A 207 -11.58 9.98 -12.28
CA VAL A 207 -10.35 10.55 -12.81
C VAL A 207 -9.33 9.47 -13.14
N LEU A 208 -9.20 8.47 -12.26
CA LEU A 208 -8.34 7.30 -12.51
C LEU A 208 -8.74 6.57 -13.81
N GLU A 209 -10.05 6.43 -14.07
CA GLU A 209 -10.57 5.78 -15.28
C GLU A 209 -10.51 6.68 -16.50
N LYS A 210 -11.21 7.81 -16.49
CA LYS A 210 -11.45 8.61 -17.70
C LYS A 210 -10.26 9.48 -18.10
N ARG A 211 -9.41 9.87 -17.15
CA ARG A 211 -8.24 10.72 -17.42
C ARG A 211 -6.94 9.93 -17.45
N LEU A 212 -6.75 8.98 -16.55
CA LEU A 212 -5.51 8.20 -16.45
C LEU A 212 -5.60 6.83 -17.14
N GLY A 213 -6.78 6.40 -17.58
CA GLY A 213 -6.97 5.21 -18.40
C GLY A 213 -6.92 3.89 -17.63
N PHE A 214 -6.98 3.93 -16.29
CA PHE A 214 -7.00 2.70 -15.49
C PHE A 214 -8.38 2.04 -15.51
N ARG A 215 -8.39 0.72 -15.34
CA ARG A 215 -9.60 0.02 -14.88
C ARG A 215 -9.66 0.18 -13.37
N VAL A 216 -10.83 0.56 -12.86
CA VAL A 216 -10.98 0.97 -11.45
C VAL A 216 -12.18 0.30 -10.81
N ALA A 217 -12.09 0.01 -9.52
CA ALA A 217 -13.25 -0.36 -8.72
C ALA A 217 -13.31 0.46 -7.43
N GLU A 218 -14.50 0.95 -7.10
CA GLU A 218 -14.74 1.68 -5.85
C GLU A 218 -15.40 0.74 -4.81
N TYR A 219 -14.62 -0.12 -4.16
CA TYR A 219 -15.17 -1.05 -3.16
C TYR A 219 -15.20 -0.46 -1.74
N GLY A 220 -14.24 0.41 -1.38
CA GLY A 220 -14.03 0.76 0.03
C GLY A 220 -13.48 -0.43 0.81
N LEU A 221 -12.24 -0.83 0.53
CA LEU A 221 -11.59 -1.93 1.23
C LEU A 221 -11.30 -1.54 2.66
N ARG A 222 -11.59 -2.44 3.60
CA ARG A 222 -11.14 -2.34 5.00
C ARG A 222 -9.87 -3.10 5.29
N GLN A 223 -9.30 -3.78 4.30
CA GLN A 223 -8.08 -4.56 4.46
C GLN A 223 -7.34 -4.64 3.14
N VAL A 224 -6.01 -4.55 3.21
CA VAL A 224 -5.09 -4.75 2.10
C VAL A 224 -3.95 -5.66 2.56
N TRP A 225 -3.25 -6.27 1.61
CA TRP A 225 -2.21 -7.25 1.90
C TRP A 225 -0.87 -6.86 1.28
N PRO A 226 0.25 -6.99 2.01
CA PRO A 226 1.58 -6.81 1.44
C PRO A 226 1.86 -7.81 0.33
N ARG A 227 2.04 -7.33 -0.91
CA ARG A 227 2.62 -8.15 -1.99
C ARG A 227 4.14 -8.27 -1.81
N ILE A 228 4.77 -7.17 -1.41
CA ILE A 228 6.21 -7.09 -1.16
C ILE A 228 6.41 -6.65 0.28
N ALA A 229 6.32 -7.60 1.23
CA ALA A 229 6.39 -7.30 2.66
C ALA A 229 7.69 -6.59 3.08
N SER A 230 8.79 -6.82 2.38
CA SER A 230 10.09 -6.18 2.61
C SER A 230 10.24 -4.79 1.97
N HIS A 231 9.23 -4.29 1.25
CA HIS A 231 9.32 -3.01 0.57
C HIS A 231 9.52 -1.87 1.59
N PRO A 232 10.44 -0.90 1.35
CA PRO A 232 10.72 0.17 2.31
C PRO A 232 9.49 0.99 2.73
N ALA A 233 8.53 1.18 1.82
CA ALA A 233 7.24 1.82 2.12
C ALA A 233 6.47 1.14 3.28
N LEU A 234 6.70 -0.15 3.54
CA LEU A 234 6.01 -0.93 4.57
C LEU A 234 6.86 -1.12 5.83
N ALA A 235 8.00 -0.44 5.96
CA ALA A 235 8.87 -0.59 7.11
C ALA A 235 8.15 -0.31 8.44
N GLY A 236 8.07 -1.32 9.31
CA GLY A 236 7.37 -1.24 10.60
C GLY A 236 5.85 -1.38 10.51
N LEU A 237 5.33 -1.84 9.36
CA LEU A 237 3.92 -2.16 9.13
C LEU A 237 3.81 -3.61 8.65
N ASP A 238 2.86 -4.34 9.20
CA ASP A 238 2.48 -5.68 8.74
C ASP A 238 1.01 -5.69 8.28
N THR A 239 0.52 -6.87 7.90
CA THR A 239 -0.85 -7.07 7.44
C THR A 239 -1.90 -6.63 8.46
N ASP A 240 -1.65 -6.79 9.76
CA ASP A 240 -2.62 -6.45 10.80
C ASP A 240 -2.72 -4.95 11.03
N HIS A 241 -1.68 -4.18 10.73
CA HIS A 241 -1.72 -2.71 10.73
C HIS A 241 -2.46 -2.13 9.50
N LEU A 242 -2.62 -2.93 8.45
CA LEU A 242 -3.17 -2.53 7.15
C LEU A 242 -4.65 -2.93 6.98
N ARG A 243 -5.40 -2.90 8.08
CA ARG A 243 -6.85 -3.07 8.08
C ARG A 243 -7.56 -2.08 8.99
N ASP A 244 -8.88 -2.00 8.86
CA ASP A 244 -9.84 -1.32 9.71
C ASP A 244 -9.35 0.00 10.34
N TRP A 245 -8.77 0.88 9.52
CA TRP A 245 -8.19 2.13 9.98
C TRP A 245 -9.21 3.02 10.68
N ARG A 246 -8.75 3.76 11.70
CA ARG A 246 -9.57 4.65 12.52
C ARG A 246 -10.36 5.65 11.68
N GLY A 247 -11.52 6.04 12.21
CA GLY A 247 -12.43 6.98 11.55
C GLY A 247 -13.00 6.47 10.23
N GLU A 248 -13.37 7.42 9.38
CA GLU A 248 -13.98 7.19 8.07
C GLU A 248 -13.12 7.85 6.98
N ALA A 249 -12.95 7.14 5.86
CA ALA A 249 -12.34 7.71 4.67
C ALA A 249 -13.28 8.71 3.99
N THR A 250 -12.69 9.74 3.38
CA THR A 250 -13.42 10.87 2.78
C THR A 250 -13.15 11.02 1.28
N THR A 251 -12.40 10.10 0.67
CA THR A 251 -12.12 10.09 -0.79
C THR A 251 -13.38 9.91 -1.62
N LEU A 252 -14.34 9.12 -1.13
CA LEU A 252 -15.65 8.92 -1.77
C LEU A 252 -16.77 9.23 -0.77
N PRO A 253 -17.98 9.56 -1.22
CA PRO A 253 -19.14 9.69 -0.34
C PRO A 253 -19.44 8.38 0.41
N PRO A 254 -19.95 8.46 1.65
CA PRO A 254 -20.24 7.28 2.48
C PRO A 254 -21.40 6.44 1.93
N ARG A 255 -22.24 7.01 1.06
CA ARG A 255 -23.30 6.29 0.36
C ARG A 255 -23.01 6.37 -1.13
N LEU A 256 -23.11 5.24 -1.79
CA LEU A 256 -22.96 5.16 -3.25
C LEU A 256 -24.19 5.82 -3.89
N GLU A 257 -23.97 6.71 -4.85
CA GLU A 257 -25.01 7.10 -5.78
C GLU A 257 -25.16 5.98 -6.81
N TYR A 258 -26.33 5.34 -6.85
CA TYR A 258 -26.59 4.22 -7.73
C TYR A 258 -27.84 4.45 -8.56
N LYS A 259 -27.88 3.83 -9.73
CA LYS A 259 -29.10 3.71 -10.53
C LYS A 259 -29.74 2.37 -10.21
N LEU A 260 -31.06 2.30 -10.22
CA LEU A 260 -31.78 1.03 -10.14
C LEU A 260 -32.12 0.61 -11.56
N ASP A 261 -31.67 -0.58 -11.96
CA ASP A 261 -31.84 -1.05 -13.33
C ASP A 261 -32.81 -2.24 -13.38
N PRO A 262 -33.94 -2.13 -14.12
CA PRO A 262 -34.89 -3.23 -14.31
C PRO A 262 -34.26 -4.51 -14.89
N LYS A 263 -33.20 -4.38 -15.70
CA LYS A 263 -32.43 -5.53 -16.23
C LYS A 263 -31.88 -6.42 -15.12
N PHE A 264 -31.61 -5.83 -13.97
CA PHE A 264 -31.09 -6.52 -12.78
C PHE A 264 -32.11 -6.56 -11.65
N TYR A 265 -33.41 -6.64 -11.98
CA TYR A 265 -34.51 -6.75 -11.01
C TYR A 265 -34.55 -5.60 -9.99
N GLY A 266 -34.10 -4.41 -10.39
CA GLY A 266 -34.04 -3.25 -9.49
C GLY A 266 -32.90 -3.32 -8.47
N ALA A 267 -31.86 -4.11 -8.72
CA ALA A 267 -30.62 -4.04 -7.95
C ALA A 267 -29.88 -2.71 -8.21
N PRO A 268 -29.12 -2.19 -7.23
CA PRO A 268 -28.22 -1.06 -7.47
C PRO A 268 -27.19 -1.40 -8.54
N THR A 269 -27.00 -0.49 -9.50
CA THR A 269 -26.03 -0.62 -10.58
C THR A 269 -25.11 0.59 -10.67
N VAL A 270 -23.92 0.32 -11.18
CA VAL A 270 -22.91 1.31 -11.58
C VAL A 270 -22.40 0.94 -12.96
N ASP A 271 -21.88 1.93 -13.70
CA ASP A 271 -21.14 1.67 -14.92
C ASP A 271 -19.69 1.32 -14.56
N TRP A 272 -19.21 0.19 -15.06
CA TRP A 272 -17.83 -0.25 -14.91
C TRP A 272 -17.23 -0.49 -16.29
N SER A 273 -16.30 0.36 -16.72
CA SER A 273 -15.71 0.30 -18.07
C SER A 273 -16.76 0.29 -19.19
N GLY A 274 -17.80 1.12 -19.03
CA GLY A 274 -18.91 1.23 -19.98
C GLY A 274 -19.93 0.09 -19.92
N ILE A 275 -19.78 -0.85 -18.98
CA ILE A 275 -20.70 -1.98 -18.81
C ILE A 275 -21.50 -1.77 -17.51
N PRO A 276 -22.84 -1.79 -17.56
CA PRO A 276 -23.65 -1.72 -16.35
C PRO A 276 -23.49 -3.02 -15.55
N VAL A 277 -23.06 -2.90 -14.30
CA VAL A 277 -22.86 -4.02 -13.38
C VAL A 277 -23.61 -3.79 -12.07
N THR A 278 -24.03 -4.87 -11.43
CA THR A 278 -24.64 -4.78 -10.09
C THR A 278 -23.60 -4.40 -9.05
N ARG A 279 -24.05 -3.67 -8.03
CA ARG A 279 -23.21 -3.24 -6.92
C ARG A 279 -23.93 -3.42 -5.59
N LEU A 280 -23.18 -3.87 -4.59
CA LEU A 280 -23.69 -3.93 -3.22
C LEU A 280 -23.86 -2.51 -2.66
N TRP A 281 -24.87 -2.33 -1.80
CA TRP A 281 -25.07 -1.08 -1.10
C TRP A 281 -23.83 -0.70 -0.28
N ARG A 282 -23.39 0.55 -0.40
CA ARG A 282 -22.38 1.15 0.48
C ARG A 282 -23.06 1.91 1.60
N CYS A 283 -22.70 1.59 2.85
CA CYS A 283 -23.20 2.26 4.04
C CYS A 283 -22.02 2.66 4.95
N GLY A 284 -21.42 3.81 4.65
CA GLY A 284 -20.29 4.38 5.35
C GLY A 284 -18.92 3.97 4.81
N ASN A 285 -17.90 4.73 5.20
CA ASN A 285 -16.49 4.48 4.84
C ASN A 285 -15.63 4.17 6.09
N ARG A 286 -16.28 3.83 7.19
CA ARG A 286 -15.59 3.52 8.44
C ARG A 286 -14.70 2.31 8.28
N GLY A 287 -13.47 2.39 8.78
CA GLY A 287 -12.51 1.29 8.66
C GLY A 287 -11.88 1.17 7.28
N ASN A 288 -12.27 2.00 6.30
CA ASN A 288 -11.69 1.90 4.97
C ASN A 288 -10.21 2.25 5.02
N VAL A 289 -9.42 1.45 4.32
CA VAL A 289 -7.99 1.61 4.05
C VAL A 289 -7.78 2.10 2.62
N ALA A 290 -8.66 1.77 1.66
CA ALA A 290 -8.61 2.30 0.30
C ALA A 290 -10.00 2.35 -0.34
N SER A 291 -10.34 3.49 -0.97
CA SER A 291 -11.69 3.74 -1.49
C SER A 291 -11.83 3.46 -2.99
N ALA A 292 -10.94 4.02 -3.81
CA ALA A 292 -10.86 3.78 -5.26
C ALA A 292 -9.63 2.92 -5.56
N LEU A 293 -9.79 1.89 -6.38
CA LEU A 293 -8.79 0.83 -6.52
C LEU A 293 -8.41 0.65 -7.98
N ILE A 294 -7.12 0.78 -8.28
CA ILE A 294 -6.59 0.49 -9.61
C ILE A 294 -6.52 -1.03 -9.78
N GLU A 295 -7.18 -1.56 -10.80
CA GLU A 295 -6.98 -2.95 -11.23
C GLU A 295 -5.54 -3.08 -11.72
N LYS A 296 -4.83 -4.11 -11.26
CA LYS A 296 -3.41 -4.28 -11.58
C LYS A 296 -3.20 -4.27 -13.10
N PRO A 297 -2.41 -3.33 -13.65
CA PRO A 297 -2.19 -3.27 -15.08
C PRO A 297 -1.60 -4.58 -15.61
N ALA A 298 -2.10 -5.04 -16.76
CA ALA A 298 -1.62 -6.25 -17.42
C ALA A 298 -0.32 -6.03 -18.21
N PHE A 299 0.04 -4.78 -18.49
CA PHE A 299 1.22 -4.39 -19.27
C PHE A 299 1.83 -3.10 -18.72
N GLY A 300 3.12 -2.89 -18.98
CA GLY A 300 3.91 -1.75 -18.51
C GLY A 300 4.79 -2.08 -17.30
N ASP A 301 5.70 -1.17 -16.96
CA ASP A 301 6.64 -1.31 -15.83
C ASP A 301 5.95 -0.88 -14.53
N PHE A 302 4.92 -1.66 -14.16
CA PHE A 302 4.13 -1.47 -12.95
C PHE A 302 4.51 -2.51 -11.89
N LEU A 303 4.74 -2.04 -10.66
CA LEU A 303 5.04 -2.86 -9.50
C LEU A 303 3.98 -2.62 -8.41
N PRO A 304 3.01 -3.53 -8.25
CA PRO A 304 2.09 -3.49 -7.12
C PRO A 304 2.85 -3.76 -5.81
N ILE A 305 2.64 -2.93 -4.79
CA ILE A 305 3.30 -3.07 -3.46
C ILE A 305 2.31 -3.63 -2.44
N LEU A 306 1.06 -3.14 -2.47
CA LEU A 306 -0.07 -3.69 -1.72
C LEU A 306 -1.12 -4.20 -2.70
N ASP A 307 -1.80 -5.29 -2.33
CA ASP A 307 -2.91 -5.85 -3.07
C ASP A 307 -4.21 -5.78 -2.26
N GLY A 308 -5.35 -5.83 -2.93
CA GLY A 308 -6.66 -5.87 -2.28
C GLY A 308 -7.80 -6.30 -3.19
N GLY A 309 -8.98 -6.41 -2.60
CA GLY A 309 -10.21 -6.85 -3.26
C GLY A 309 -10.27 -8.36 -3.49
N PHE A 310 -11.33 -8.80 -4.17
CA PHE A 310 -11.52 -10.21 -4.49
C PHE A 310 -10.38 -10.71 -5.39
N SER A 311 -9.85 -11.91 -5.08
CA SER A 311 -8.69 -12.51 -5.75
C SER A 311 -7.43 -11.63 -5.80
N LEU A 312 -7.31 -10.65 -4.88
CA LEU A 312 -6.20 -9.69 -4.85
C LEU A 312 -6.02 -8.95 -6.19
N GLN A 313 -7.09 -8.75 -6.95
CA GLN A 313 -7.06 -8.22 -8.31
C GLN A 313 -6.59 -6.76 -8.41
N TYR A 314 -6.72 -5.99 -7.32
CA TYR A 314 -6.46 -4.55 -7.31
C TYR A 314 -5.21 -4.21 -6.50
N SER A 315 -4.63 -3.05 -6.79
CA SER A 315 -3.52 -2.49 -6.03
C SER A 315 -3.77 -1.04 -5.64
N PRO A 316 -3.93 -0.73 -4.34
CA PRO A 316 -4.05 0.63 -3.86
C PRO A 316 -2.68 1.31 -3.63
N LEU A 317 -1.57 0.57 -3.77
CA LEU A 317 -0.23 1.14 -3.76
C LEU A 317 0.59 0.54 -4.89
N LEU A 318 0.81 1.34 -5.94
CA LEU A 318 1.33 0.91 -7.23
C LEU A 318 2.46 1.84 -7.67
N GLU A 319 3.62 1.28 -7.96
CA GLU A 319 4.74 2.01 -8.55
C GLU A 319 4.75 1.83 -10.07
N TYR A 320 4.99 2.91 -10.80
CA TYR A 320 5.23 2.92 -12.24
C TYR A 320 6.58 3.55 -12.53
N ARG A 321 7.35 2.96 -13.43
CA ARG A 321 8.68 3.47 -13.79
C ARG A 321 8.73 3.89 -15.25
N GLU A 322 9.33 5.05 -15.51
CA GLU A 322 9.53 5.51 -16.87
C GLU A 322 10.87 6.25 -16.99
N GLY A 323 11.70 5.85 -17.95
CA GLY A 323 13.04 6.40 -18.12
C GLY A 323 13.87 6.26 -16.84
N ARG A 324 14.25 7.40 -16.25
CA ARG A 324 15.02 7.53 -15.01
C ARG A 324 14.18 7.95 -13.79
N GLY A 325 12.89 8.18 -13.94
CA GLY A 325 11.98 8.59 -12.86
C GLY A 325 10.94 7.53 -12.55
N MET A 326 9.99 7.91 -11.69
CA MET A 326 8.93 7.03 -11.22
C MET A 326 7.68 7.80 -10.82
N VAL A 327 6.54 7.13 -10.85
CA VAL A 327 5.27 7.58 -10.31
C VAL A 327 4.79 6.56 -9.29
N LEU A 328 4.55 6.99 -8.07
CA LEU A 328 3.99 6.19 -6.99
C LEU A 328 2.53 6.59 -6.77
N PHE A 329 1.60 5.72 -7.19
CA PHE A 329 0.18 5.88 -6.94
C PHE A 329 -0.16 5.34 -5.55
N CYS A 330 -0.56 6.23 -4.65
CA CYS A 330 -1.09 5.89 -3.32
C CYS A 330 -2.59 6.19 -3.29
N GLN A 331 -3.40 5.14 -3.49
CA GLN A 331 -4.86 5.18 -3.37
C GLN A 331 -5.36 4.66 -2.01
N LEU A 332 -4.45 4.54 -1.04
CA LEU A 332 -4.78 4.29 0.36
C LEU A 332 -5.32 5.57 0.98
N ASP A 333 -6.41 5.49 1.75
CA ASP A 333 -7.13 6.60 2.36
C ASP A 333 -6.37 7.17 3.57
N VAL A 334 -5.21 7.77 3.32
CA VAL A 334 -4.30 8.37 4.32
C VAL A 334 -4.61 9.85 4.59
N THR A 335 -5.30 10.52 3.67
CA THR A 335 -5.52 11.98 3.67
C THR A 335 -6.95 12.34 4.06
N GLY A 336 -7.09 13.33 4.96
CA GLY A 336 -8.39 13.94 5.28
C GLY A 336 -9.41 13.01 5.96
N ARG A 337 -8.95 11.94 6.62
CA ARG A 337 -9.80 11.03 7.41
C ARG A 337 -10.49 11.78 8.56
N THR A 338 -11.66 11.32 8.98
CA THR A 338 -12.35 11.90 10.16
C THR A 338 -11.60 11.69 11.47
N GLU A 339 -10.66 10.75 11.48
CA GLU A 339 -9.73 10.48 12.58
C GLU A 339 -8.43 9.95 11.99
N SER A 340 -7.30 10.38 12.54
CA SER A 340 -5.98 9.91 12.11
C SER A 340 -5.76 8.46 12.54
N ASP A 341 -5.06 7.69 11.70
CA ASP A 341 -4.63 6.34 12.03
C ASP A 341 -3.09 6.28 12.05
N PRO A 342 -2.46 5.81 13.15
CA PRO A 342 -1.00 5.74 13.24
C PRO A 342 -0.34 4.93 12.11
N ALA A 343 -1.00 3.88 11.59
CA ALA A 343 -0.45 3.08 10.50
C ALA A 343 -0.49 3.86 9.17
N ALA A 344 -1.56 4.63 8.93
CA ALA A 344 -1.67 5.51 7.76
C ALA A 344 -0.58 6.59 7.78
N ASP A 345 -0.35 7.23 8.94
CA ASP A 345 0.67 8.26 9.10
C ASP A 345 2.10 7.72 8.90
N ARG A 346 2.38 6.54 9.46
CA ARG A 346 3.65 5.84 9.27
C ARG A 346 3.88 5.46 7.81
N LEU A 347 2.85 4.99 7.13
CA LEU A 347 2.93 4.68 5.72
C LEU A 347 3.31 5.93 4.90
N VAL A 348 2.65 7.07 5.13
CA VAL A 348 2.97 8.32 4.40
C VAL A 348 4.43 8.72 4.59
N ARG A 349 4.96 8.63 5.82
CA ARG A 349 6.39 8.85 6.09
C ARG A 349 7.29 7.91 5.29
N ASN A 350 7.01 6.61 5.36
CA ASN A 350 7.80 5.62 4.65
C ASN A 350 7.74 5.82 3.13
N LEU A 351 6.61 6.24 2.56
CA LEU A 351 6.45 6.54 1.14
C LEU A 351 7.32 7.72 0.72
N LEU A 352 7.29 8.81 1.49
CA LEU A 352 8.11 9.99 1.24
C LEU A 352 9.60 9.67 1.34
N ASP A 353 10.00 8.92 2.37
CA ASP A 353 11.41 8.51 2.55
C ASP A 353 11.86 7.56 1.44
N TYR A 354 11.02 6.60 1.05
CA TYR A 354 11.30 5.69 -0.05
C TYR A 354 11.52 6.46 -1.35
N VAL A 355 10.58 7.32 -1.73
CA VAL A 355 10.67 8.07 -2.99
C VAL A 355 11.84 9.05 -2.96
N ALA A 356 12.07 9.78 -1.87
CA ALA A 356 13.19 10.70 -1.76
C ALA A 356 14.55 10.00 -2.01
N ASN A 357 14.70 8.76 -1.52
CA ASN A 357 15.93 7.97 -1.65
C ASN A 357 15.95 7.03 -2.86
N TRP A 358 14.85 6.93 -3.61
CA TRP A 358 14.75 6.05 -4.77
C TRP A 358 15.76 6.46 -5.84
N LYS A 359 16.37 5.45 -6.45
CA LYS A 359 17.31 5.60 -7.57
C LYS A 359 16.86 4.72 -8.72
N PRO A 360 16.96 5.20 -9.97
CA PRO A 360 16.61 4.38 -11.11
C PRO A 360 17.47 3.12 -11.15
N PRO A 361 16.86 1.94 -11.36
CA PRO A 361 17.62 0.71 -11.49
C PRO A 361 18.50 0.76 -12.75
N THR A 362 19.63 0.06 -12.71
CA THR A 362 20.51 -0.08 -13.88
C THR A 362 19.76 -0.81 -15.00
N ARG A 363 19.48 -0.11 -16.10
CA ARG A 363 18.95 -0.71 -17.32
C ARG A 363 20.07 -1.50 -18.01
N ARG A 364 19.74 -2.70 -18.44
CA ARG A 364 20.63 -3.60 -19.18
C ARG A 364 20.03 -3.85 -20.56
N ASN A 365 20.89 -4.08 -21.54
CA ASN A 365 20.43 -4.65 -22.80
C ASN A 365 20.01 -6.11 -22.57
N ALA A 366 19.24 -6.67 -23.50
CA ALA A 366 18.90 -8.07 -23.49
C ALA A 366 19.41 -8.73 -24.76
N CYS A 367 19.90 -9.95 -24.66
CA CYS A 367 20.07 -10.84 -25.79
C CYS A 367 19.30 -12.14 -25.52
N TYR A 368 18.96 -12.83 -26.58
CA TYR A 368 18.24 -14.09 -26.51
C TYR A 368 18.89 -15.12 -27.43
N ALA A 369 19.12 -16.31 -26.88
CA ALA A 369 19.48 -17.51 -27.62
C ALA A 369 18.44 -18.60 -27.32
N GLY A 370 18.09 -19.39 -28.33
CA GLY A 370 17.04 -20.39 -28.28
C GLY A 370 16.04 -20.26 -29.44
N GLU A 371 14.91 -20.93 -29.29
CA GLU A 371 13.90 -21.03 -30.35
C GLU A 371 13.24 -19.70 -30.77
N ALA A 372 12.77 -19.65 -32.01
CA ALA A 372 12.14 -18.45 -32.58
C ALA A 372 10.89 -17.98 -31.80
N ALA A 373 10.14 -18.90 -31.19
CA ALA A 373 8.93 -18.56 -30.43
C ALA A 373 9.25 -17.70 -29.19
N GLY A 374 10.30 -18.04 -28.43
CA GLY A 374 10.73 -17.25 -27.29
C GLY A 374 11.26 -15.87 -27.68
N ARG A 375 12.03 -15.79 -28.79
CA ARG A 375 12.45 -14.51 -29.37
C ARG A 375 11.26 -13.62 -29.72
N GLN A 376 10.29 -14.15 -30.47
CA GLN A 376 9.09 -13.42 -30.88
C GLN A 376 8.28 -12.94 -29.67
N ALA A 377 8.15 -13.77 -28.63
CA ALA A 377 7.44 -13.39 -27.40
C ALA A 377 8.13 -12.23 -26.66
N LEU A 378 9.47 -12.25 -26.55
CA LEU A 378 10.23 -11.16 -25.92
C LEU A 378 10.12 -9.85 -26.71
N GLU A 379 10.27 -9.92 -28.05
CA GLU A 379 10.14 -8.75 -28.94
C GLU A 379 8.71 -8.19 -28.90
N ALA A 380 7.68 -9.05 -28.90
CA ALA A 380 6.29 -8.65 -28.72
C ALA A 380 6.02 -8.02 -27.34
N GLY A 381 6.76 -8.44 -26.31
CA GLY A 381 6.78 -7.83 -24.98
C GLY A 381 7.55 -6.50 -24.90
N GLY A 382 8.11 -6.01 -26.01
CA GLY A 382 8.85 -4.75 -26.08
C GLY A 382 10.33 -4.85 -25.66
N VAL A 383 10.86 -6.06 -25.50
CA VAL A 383 12.29 -6.27 -25.21
C VAL A 383 13.10 -6.06 -26.49
N ARG A 384 13.97 -5.06 -26.48
CA ARG A 384 14.93 -4.86 -27.57
C ARG A 384 16.10 -5.83 -27.42
N LEU A 385 16.15 -6.82 -28.31
CA LEU A 385 17.22 -7.80 -28.34
C LEU A 385 18.43 -7.27 -29.14
N VAL A 386 19.62 -7.40 -28.58
CA VAL A 386 20.90 -7.06 -29.21
C VAL A 386 21.77 -8.32 -29.37
N ASP A 387 22.73 -8.29 -30.29
CA ASP A 387 23.78 -9.31 -30.34
C ASP A 387 24.71 -9.13 -29.13
N PRO A 388 24.85 -10.14 -28.25
CA PRO A 388 25.62 -10.00 -27.03
C PRO A 388 27.13 -10.19 -27.19
N PHE A 389 27.59 -10.68 -28.36
CA PHE A 389 28.96 -11.14 -28.55
C PHE A 389 29.74 -10.26 -29.52
N ALA A 390 29.73 -8.94 -29.30
CA ALA A 390 30.63 -8.04 -30.02
C ALA A 390 32.09 -8.38 -29.69
N GLY A 391 32.90 -8.73 -30.69
CA GLY A 391 34.33 -9.01 -30.51
C GLY A 391 34.64 -10.27 -29.69
N ASN A 392 33.73 -11.26 -29.64
CA ASN A 392 33.89 -12.51 -28.88
C ASN A 392 34.04 -12.31 -27.36
N GLN A 393 33.46 -11.24 -26.82
CA GLN A 393 33.34 -10.98 -25.39
C GLN A 393 31.87 -10.77 -25.03
N TRP A 394 31.47 -11.24 -23.85
CA TRP A 394 30.14 -10.95 -23.32
C TRP A 394 30.16 -9.61 -22.58
N ASP A 395 29.42 -8.63 -23.09
CA ASP A 395 29.14 -7.39 -22.37
C ASP A 395 28.29 -7.65 -21.11
N THR A 396 28.85 -7.39 -19.93
CA THR A 396 28.17 -7.59 -18.64
C THR A 396 27.01 -6.61 -18.40
N HIS A 397 26.85 -5.57 -19.24
CA HIS A 397 25.63 -4.73 -19.29
C HIS A 397 24.51 -5.34 -20.14
N THR A 398 24.72 -6.53 -20.72
CA THR A 398 23.73 -7.28 -21.49
C THR A 398 23.34 -8.56 -20.74
N VAL A 399 22.03 -8.74 -20.49
CA VAL A 399 21.49 -9.97 -19.89
C VAL A 399 21.37 -11.04 -20.97
N LEU A 400 21.97 -12.22 -20.73
CA LEU A 400 21.84 -13.40 -21.58
C LEU A 400 20.59 -14.20 -21.21
N ILE A 401 19.57 -14.12 -22.06
CA ILE A 401 18.33 -14.89 -21.91
C ILE A 401 18.46 -16.18 -22.72
N LEU A 402 18.31 -17.32 -22.04
CA LEU A 402 18.36 -18.63 -22.66
C LEU A 402 16.94 -19.22 -22.70
N GLY A 403 16.47 -19.59 -23.88
CA GLY A 403 15.27 -20.39 -24.07
C GLY A 403 15.57 -21.78 -24.63
N PRO A 404 14.53 -22.62 -24.84
CA PRO A 404 14.70 -23.97 -25.37
C PRO A 404 15.57 -23.98 -26.64
N GLY A 405 16.52 -24.90 -26.71
CA GLY A 405 17.49 -25.04 -27.81
C GLY A 405 18.69 -24.09 -27.76
N ALA A 406 18.82 -23.25 -26.73
CA ALA A 406 19.98 -22.36 -26.57
C ALA A 406 21.31 -23.12 -26.44
N ASP A 407 21.28 -24.37 -25.97
CA ASP A 407 22.46 -25.22 -25.81
C ASP A 407 23.12 -25.58 -27.13
N ARG A 408 22.29 -25.81 -28.16
CA ARG A 408 22.74 -26.06 -29.53
C ARG A 408 23.24 -24.78 -30.19
N GLU A 409 22.53 -23.67 -30.01
CA GLU A 409 22.90 -22.37 -30.60
C GLU A 409 24.22 -21.84 -30.05
N LEU A 410 24.47 -22.05 -28.75
CA LEU A 410 25.66 -21.54 -28.05
C LEU A 410 26.69 -22.62 -27.71
N ALA A 411 26.65 -23.78 -28.38
CA ALA A 411 27.52 -24.92 -28.09
C ALA A 411 29.02 -24.54 -28.05
N ASP A 412 29.46 -23.71 -29.01
CA ASP A 412 30.86 -23.27 -29.14
C ASP A 412 31.23 -22.10 -28.20
N ARG A 413 30.27 -21.60 -27.41
CA ARG A 413 30.43 -20.40 -26.55
C ARG A 413 30.41 -20.74 -25.05
N LYS A 414 30.48 -22.02 -24.69
CA LYS A 414 30.44 -22.48 -23.28
C LYS A 414 31.48 -21.80 -22.39
N SER A 415 32.74 -21.72 -22.83
CA SER A 415 33.82 -21.06 -22.08
C SER A 415 33.56 -19.57 -21.89
N LEU A 416 33.12 -18.90 -22.96
CA LEU A 416 32.78 -17.48 -22.95
C LEU A 416 31.65 -17.14 -21.96
N ILE A 417 30.60 -17.96 -21.92
CA ILE A 417 29.49 -17.80 -20.97
C ILE A 417 29.98 -17.99 -19.53
N GLN A 418 30.80 -19.02 -19.27
CA GLN A 418 31.36 -19.27 -17.94
C GLN A 418 32.25 -18.13 -17.46
N ASP A 419 33.12 -17.61 -18.31
CA ASP A 419 34.00 -16.51 -17.95
C ASP A 419 33.22 -15.20 -17.76
N GLY A 420 32.20 -14.96 -18.58
CA GLY A 420 31.30 -13.81 -18.39
C GLY A 420 30.49 -13.90 -17.09
N LEU A 421 30.02 -15.08 -16.69
CA LEU A 421 29.36 -15.26 -15.38
C LEU A 421 30.33 -14.98 -14.21
N LYS A 422 31.59 -15.46 -14.29
CA LYS A 422 32.62 -15.13 -13.28
C LYS A 422 32.92 -13.63 -13.24
N GLY A 423 32.81 -12.94 -14.38
CA GLY A 423 32.96 -11.49 -14.52
C GLY A 423 31.75 -10.67 -14.07
N GLY A 424 30.70 -11.30 -13.53
CA GLY A 424 29.49 -10.60 -13.06
C GLY A 424 28.40 -10.42 -14.12
N GLY A 425 28.47 -11.16 -15.23
CA GLY A 425 27.41 -11.25 -16.22
C GLY A 425 26.10 -11.80 -15.64
N HIS A 426 24.98 -11.43 -16.26
CA HIS A 426 23.64 -11.80 -15.80
C HIS A 426 22.96 -12.74 -16.79
N LEU A 427 22.54 -13.91 -16.32
CA LEU A 427 21.87 -14.92 -17.14
C LEU A 427 20.47 -15.20 -16.61
N LEU A 428 19.51 -15.31 -17.54
CA LEU A 428 18.13 -15.69 -17.26
C LEU A 428 17.79 -16.92 -18.11
N ALA A 429 17.54 -18.06 -17.46
CA ALA A 429 17.10 -19.28 -18.13
C ALA A 429 15.57 -19.39 -18.05
N LEU A 430 14.92 -19.60 -19.20
CA LEU A 430 13.47 -19.71 -19.34
C LEU A 430 13.11 -21.03 -20.01
N GLY A 431 12.44 -21.93 -19.28
CA GLY A 431 11.91 -23.17 -19.84
C GLY A 431 12.95 -24.17 -20.34
N LEU A 432 14.18 -24.13 -19.81
CA LEU A 432 15.23 -25.11 -20.15
C LEU A 432 15.04 -26.43 -19.42
N GLU A 433 15.42 -27.52 -20.07
CA GLU A 433 15.58 -28.84 -19.45
C GLU A 433 16.94 -28.98 -18.74
N GLN A 434 17.05 -29.95 -17.82
CA GLN A 434 18.29 -30.22 -17.06
C GLN A 434 19.49 -30.46 -18.00
N ALA A 435 19.28 -31.21 -19.08
CA ALA A 435 20.34 -31.52 -20.05
C ALA A 435 20.84 -30.27 -20.78
N GLU A 436 19.94 -29.35 -21.15
CA GLU A 436 20.31 -28.09 -21.81
C GLU A 436 21.14 -27.19 -20.88
N ILE A 437 20.78 -27.17 -19.59
CA ILE A 437 21.54 -26.44 -18.56
C ILE A 437 22.95 -27.04 -18.41
N GLU A 438 23.08 -28.36 -18.30
CA GLU A 438 24.38 -29.05 -18.15
C GLU A 438 25.27 -28.89 -19.39
N ASN A 439 24.65 -28.86 -20.57
CA ASN A 439 25.34 -28.61 -21.83
C ASN A 439 25.93 -27.18 -21.86
N LEU A 440 25.23 -26.18 -21.33
CA LEU A 440 25.64 -24.78 -21.34
C LEU A 440 26.49 -24.33 -20.15
N LEU A 441 26.14 -24.77 -18.95
CA LEU A 441 26.70 -24.27 -17.68
C LEU A 441 27.49 -25.38 -17.00
N ALA A 442 28.70 -25.04 -16.53
CA ALA A 442 29.47 -25.94 -15.65
C ALA A 442 29.04 -25.82 -14.17
N ILE A 443 28.03 -25.00 -13.88
CA ILE A 443 27.51 -24.82 -12.53
C ILE A 443 26.38 -25.83 -12.34
N PRO A 444 26.45 -26.71 -11.33
CA PRO A 444 25.35 -27.61 -11.03
C PRO A 444 24.15 -26.79 -10.55
N VAL A 445 23.14 -26.68 -11.42
CA VAL A 445 21.83 -26.09 -11.09
C VAL A 445 20.85 -27.25 -10.99
N PRO A 446 20.57 -27.77 -9.77
CA PRO A 446 19.57 -28.81 -9.62
C PRO A 446 18.18 -28.19 -9.80
N MET A 447 17.47 -28.58 -10.86
CA MET A 447 16.04 -28.26 -10.97
C MET A 447 15.26 -29.02 -9.89
N ARG A 448 14.34 -28.33 -9.22
CA ARG A 448 13.48 -28.89 -8.16
C ARG A 448 12.15 -29.37 -8.68
#